data_AF-A0A2P6WAG3-F1
#
_entry.id   AF-A0A2P6WAG3-F1
#
_cell.length_a   1.000
_cell.length_b   1.000
_cell.length_c   1.000
_cell.angle_alpha   90.00
_cell.angle_beta   90.00
_cell.angle_gamma   90.00
#
_symmetry.space_group_name_H-M   'P 1'
#
loop_
_entity.id
_entity.type
_entity.pdbx_description
1 polymer ?
#
loop_
_entity_poly.entity_id
_entity_poly.type
_entity_poly.pdbx_seq_one_letter_code
_entity_poly.pdbx_strand_id
1 'polypeptide(L)'
;MGLLSGVKSFLLEKFWLPVVDETVFYNPFNTAVYSGLFALAAAYIGYPTIKKLDIELDRGFFIGIAPFVFLGGAVRGLKDIDALNAIILETPFIYLLMFGTVVASIILSRKLESETSYSYYKILSAIGTVILLISLSFYSINNFSGFTMIIAALASTTILGYSILKLVKPGLLKPEFYIPVASHYF
;
A
#
# COMPACT_ATOMS: atom_id res chain seq x y z
N MET A 1 15.03 26.95 -26.72
CA MET A 1 13.78 26.19 -26.47
C MET A 1 12.74 27.14 -25.92
N GLY A 2 11.51 27.13 -26.45
CA GLY A 2 10.42 27.92 -25.88
C GLY A 2 9.94 27.31 -24.55
N LEU A 3 9.35 28.12 -23.67
CA LEU A 3 8.86 27.70 -22.35
C LEU A 3 7.97 26.45 -22.43
N LEU A 4 7.02 26.41 -23.37
CA LEU A 4 6.11 25.29 -23.57
C LEU A 4 6.84 23.98 -23.94
N SER A 5 7.87 24.08 -24.81
CA SER A 5 8.69 22.91 -25.16
C SER A 5 9.48 22.39 -23.97
N GLY A 6 10.01 23.30 -23.14
CA GLY A 6 10.73 22.94 -21.92
C GLY A 6 9.83 22.24 -20.90
N VAL A 7 8.61 22.77 -20.66
CA VAL A 7 7.63 22.14 -19.75
C VAL A 7 7.21 20.76 -20.24
N LYS A 8 6.93 20.61 -21.54
CA LYS A 8 6.55 19.32 -22.12
C LYS A 8 7.68 18.28 -21.95
N SER A 9 8.91 18.63 -22.27
CA SER A 9 10.06 17.74 -22.09
C SER A 9 10.25 17.38 -20.63
N PHE A 10 10.14 18.34 -19.71
CA PHE A 10 10.22 18.07 -18.28
C PHE A 10 9.16 17.08 -17.79
N LEU A 11 7.89 17.27 -18.16
CA LEU A 11 6.81 16.36 -17.76
C LEU A 11 7.02 14.96 -18.35
N LEU A 12 7.41 14.87 -19.63
CA LEU A 12 7.68 13.60 -20.27
C LEU A 12 8.83 12.85 -19.57
N GLU A 13 9.98 13.53 -19.40
CA GLU A 13 11.19 12.92 -18.83
C GLU A 13 11.05 12.59 -17.36
N LYS A 14 10.43 13.46 -16.57
CA LYS A 14 10.37 13.29 -15.11
C LYS A 14 9.17 12.48 -14.64
N PHE A 15 8.05 12.48 -15.37
CA PHE A 15 6.80 11.87 -14.90
C PHE A 15 6.27 10.75 -15.80
N TRP A 16 6.44 10.82 -17.12
CA TRP A 16 5.84 9.80 -18.01
C TRP A 16 6.78 8.66 -18.31
N LEU A 17 8.03 8.94 -18.72
CA LEU A 17 9.00 7.90 -19.04
C LEU A 17 9.23 6.89 -17.90
N PRO A 18 9.37 7.30 -16.62
CA PRO A 18 9.53 6.35 -15.52
C PRO A 18 8.34 5.39 -15.30
N VAL A 19 7.19 5.69 -15.91
CA VAL A 19 5.96 4.89 -15.77
C VAL A 19 5.81 3.89 -16.92
N VAL A 20 6.27 4.25 -18.12
CA VAL A 20 6.09 3.41 -19.32
C VAL A 20 7.35 2.68 -19.75
N ASP A 21 8.51 3.09 -19.24
CA ASP A 21 9.81 2.49 -19.54
C ASP A 21 10.45 2.00 -18.23
N GLU A 22 10.44 0.69 -18.04
CA GLU A 22 10.96 0.01 -16.85
C GLU A 22 12.47 0.19 -16.67
N THR A 23 13.19 0.65 -17.70
CA THR A 23 14.63 0.98 -17.61
C THR A 23 14.87 2.36 -16.99
N VAL A 24 13.83 3.19 -16.88
CA VAL A 24 13.90 4.54 -16.35
C VAL A 24 13.41 4.58 -14.90
N PHE A 25 14.33 4.85 -13.96
CA PHE A 25 13.98 4.89 -12.55
C PHE A 25 13.19 6.15 -12.15
N TYR A 26 12.36 6.00 -11.11
CA TYR A 26 11.72 7.13 -10.44
C TYR A 26 12.76 8.10 -9.87
N ASN A 27 12.41 9.39 -9.83
CA ASN A 27 13.32 10.47 -9.46
C ASN A 27 12.73 11.32 -8.33
N PRO A 28 13.53 12.17 -7.67
CA PRO A 28 13.03 12.96 -6.54
C PRO A 28 11.83 13.85 -6.87
N PHE A 29 11.71 14.36 -8.10
CA PHE A 29 10.59 15.22 -8.49
C PHE A 29 9.28 14.45 -8.54
N ASN A 30 9.24 13.32 -9.26
CA ASN A 30 8.01 12.55 -9.35
C ASN A 30 7.64 11.92 -7.99
N THR A 31 8.63 11.50 -7.21
CA THR A 31 8.43 10.92 -5.88
C THR A 31 7.83 11.94 -4.91
N ALA A 32 8.34 13.17 -4.90
CA ALA A 32 7.81 14.26 -4.07
C ALA A 32 6.37 14.63 -4.47
N VAL A 33 6.08 14.70 -5.78
CA VAL A 33 4.72 15.02 -6.26
C VAL A 33 3.74 13.90 -5.93
N TYR A 34 4.10 12.64 -6.17
CA TYR A 34 3.22 11.50 -5.89
C TYR A 34 2.96 11.35 -4.40
N SER A 35 3.99 11.42 -3.56
CA SER A 35 3.81 11.37 -2.10
C SER A 35 2.93 12.52 -1.59
N GLY A 36 3.11 13.75 -2.11
CA GLY A 36 2.23 14.87 -1.82
C GLY A 36 0.79 14.61 -2.24
N LEU A 37 0.58 14.11 -3.47
CA LEU A 37 -0.75 13.79 -3.98
C LEU A 37 -1.47 12.73 -3.12
N PHE A 38 -0.75 11.67 -2.72
CA PHE A 38 -1.32 10.61 -1.89
C PHE A 38 -1.58 11.07 -0.45
N ALA A 39 -0.70 11.91 0.11
CA ALA A 39 -0.95 12.52 1.41
C ALA A 39 -2.20 13.40 1.39
N LEU A 40 -2.39 14.19 0.32
CA LEU A 40 -3.60 14.98 0.12
C LEU A 40 -4.84 14.09 -0.06
N ALA A 41 -4.76 13.03 -0.87
CA ALA A 41 -5.87 12.08 -1.02
C ALA A 41 -6.25 11.42 0.31
N ALA A 42 -5.26 10.99 1.11
CA ALA A 42 -5.49 10.45 2.44
C ALA A 42 -6.15 11.50 3.37
N ALA A 43 -5.69 12.75 3.35
CA ALA A 43 -6.20 13.81 4.22
C ALA A 43 -7.59 14.32 3.84
N TYR A 44 -7.90 14.45 2.56
CA TYR A 44 -9.13 15.06 2.06
C TYR A 44 -10.20 14.06 1.62
N ILE A 45 -9.83 12.81 1.35
CA ILE A 45 -10.77 11.75 0.97
C ILE A 45 -10.80 10.66 2.03
N GLY A 46 -9.64 10.10 2.40
CA GLY A 46 -9.55 8.99 3.35
C GLY A 46 -10.07 9.35 4.74
N TYR A 47 -9.46 10.36 5.37
CA TYR A 47 -9.80 10.77 6.74
C TYR A 47 -11.27 11.22 6.88
N PRO A 48 -11.83 12.07 5.99
CA PRO A 48 -13.25 12.41 6.05
C PRO A 48 -14.17 11.20 5.84
N THR A 49 -13.79 10.23 5.02
CA THR A 49 -14.58 9.00 4.83
C THR A 49 -14.64 8.19 6.13
N ILE A 50 -13.49 7.96 6.77
CA ILE A 50 -13.40 7.26 8.05
C ILE A 50 -14.25 7.98 9.11
N LYS A 51 -14.11 9.31 9.21
CA LYS A 51 -14.87 10.13 10.15
C LYS A 51 -16.38 10.09 9.89
N LYS A 52 -16.81 10.16 8.62
CA LYS A 52 -18.22 10.11 8.24
C LYS A 52 -18.87 8.76 8.57
N LEU A 53 -18.09 7.68 8.55
CA LEU A 53 -18.54 6.32 8.85
C LEU A 53 -18.49 5.98 10.35
N ASP A 54 -18.04 6.92 11.20
CA ASP A 54 -17.86 6.73 12.64
C ASP A 54 -16.93 5.54 12.94
N ILE A 55 -15.81 5.50 12.22
CA ILE A 55 -14.78 4.47 12.38
C ILE A 55 -13.62 5.07 13.20
N GLU A 56 -13.32 4.46 14.33
CA GLU A 56 -12.16 4.82 15.13
C GLU A 56 -10.89 4.19 14.55
N LEU A 57 -9.77 4.91 14.61
CA LEU A 57 -8.45 4.40 14.22
C LEU A 57 -7.85 3.56 15.35
N ASP A 58 -8.57 2.51 15.73
CA ASP A 58 -8.25 1.61 16.82
C ASP A 58 -7.56 0.32 16.32
N ARG A 59 -7.27 -0.59 17.25
CA ARG A 59 -6.68 -1.90 16.90
C ARG A 59 -7.53 -2.68 15.90
N GLY A 60 -8.87 -2.58 15.98
CA GLY A 60 -9.79 -3.23 15.06
C GLY A 60 -9.57 -2.74 13.63
N PHE A 61 -9.56 -1.42 13.42
CA PHE A 61 -9.29 -0.80 12.13
C PHE A 61 -7.97 -1.31 11.53
N PHE A 62 -6.89 -1.30 12.31
CA PHE A 62 -5.57 -1.74 11.83
C PHE A 62 -5.53 -3.23 11.47
N ILE A 63 -6.20 -4.09 12.24
CA ILE A 63 -6.38 -5.52 11.88
C ILE A 63 -7.18 -5.65 10.57
N GLY A 64 -8.20 -4.82 10.40
CA GLY A 64 -9.04 -4.78 9.21
C GLY A 64 -8.26 -4.45 7.94
N ILE A 65 -7.40 -3.43 7.99
CA ILE A 65 -6.63 -2.98 6.82
C ILE A 65 -5.37 -3.80 6.55
N ALA A 66 -4.86 -4.57 7.54
CA ALA A 66 -3.58 -5.27 7.41
C ALA A 66 -3.46 -6.15 6.15
N PRO A 67 -4.46 -6.95 5.74
CA PRO A 67 -4.37 -7.72 4.50
C PRO A 67 -4.19 -6.85 3.24
N PHE A 68 -4.72 -5.63 3.22
CA PHE A 68 -4.58 -4.73 2.07
C PHE A 68 -3.17 -4.16 1.93
N VAL A 69 -2.41 -4.06 3.02
CA VAL A 69 -0.99 -3.69 2.96
C VAL A 69 -0.22 -4.72 2.15
N PHE A 70 -0.37 -6.01 2.50
CA PHE A 70 0.26 -7.11 1.75
C PHE A 70 -0.26 -7.19 0.33
N LEU A 71 -1.56 -6.93 0.13
CA LEU A 71 -2.18 -6.93 -1.19
C LEU A 71 -1.54 -5.91 -2.13
N GLY A 72 -1.14 -4.73 -1.64
CA GLY A 72 -0.48 -3.72 -2.47
C GLY A 72 0.80 -4.25 -3.13
N GLY A 73 1.68 -4.87 -2.32
CA GLY A 73 2.89 -5.52 -2.84
C GLY A 73 2.58 -6.72 -3.73
N ALA A 74 1.64 -7.58 -3.31
CA ALA A 74 1.26 -8.77 -4.07
C ALA A 74 0.62 -8.44 -5.43
N VAL A 75 -0.13 -7.35 -5.56
CA VAL A 75 -0.72 -6.93 -6.84
C VAL A 75 0.32 -6.25 -7.72
N ARG A 76 1.22 -5.43 -7.14
CA ARG A 76 2.32 -4.82 -7.90
C ARG A 76 3.27 -5.87 -8.47
N GLY A 77 3.57 -6.92 -7.71
CA GLY A 77 4.44 -7.99 -8.16
C GLY A 77 3.88 -8.81 -9.33
N LEU A 78 2.56 -8.78 -9.59
CA LEU A 78 1.96 -9.48 -10.74
C LEU A 78 2.48 -8.94 -12.07
N LYS A 79 2.84 -7.65 -12.09
CA LYS A 79 3.49 -7.01 -13.22
C LYS A 79 4.95 -7.45 -13.34
N ASP A 80 5.68 -7.55 -12.21
CA ASP A 80 7.09 -7.94 -12.18
C ASP A 80 7.33 -9.39 -12.62
N ILE A 81 6.36 -10.27 -12.39
CA ILE A 81 6.41 -11.68 -12.83
C ILE A 81 5.74 -11.91 -14.19
N ASP A 82 5.39 -10.84 -14.91
CA ASP A 82 4.66 -10.87 -16.20
C ASP A 82 3.31 -11.62 -16.17
N ALA A 83 2.72 -11.84 -14.98
CA ALA A 83 1.40 -12.47 -14.85
C ALA A 83 0.28 -11.52 -15.33
N LEU A 84 0.44 -10.21 -15.11
CA LEU A 84 -0.47 -9.17 -15.60
C LEU A 84 0.30 -7.96 -16.11
N ASN A 85 0.32 -7.76 -17.42
CA ASN A 85 0.97 -6.61 -18.04
C ASN A 85 -0.02 -5.44 -18.23
N ALA A 86 -0.23 -4.65 -17.17
CA ALA A 86 -1.13 -3.50 -17.20
C ALA A 86 -0.50 -2.27 -16.54
N ILE A 87 -0.54 -1.12 -17.22
CA ILE A 87 -0.01 0.16 -16.72
C ILE A 87 -0.65 0.60 -15.39
N ILE A 88 -1.86 0.13 -15.09
CA ILE A 88 -2.54 0.43 -13.82
C ILE A 88 -1.82 -0.20 -12.61
N LEU A 89 -0.98 -1.21 -12.84
CA LEU A 89 -0.14 -1.82 -11.81
C LEU A 89 1.16 -1.04 -11.60
N GLU A 90 1.46 -0.03 -12.41
CA GLU A 90 2.63 0.84 -12.21
C GLU A 90 2.32 2.03 -11.30
N THR A 91 3.36 2.60 -10.69
CA THR A 91 3.25 3.87 -9.96
C THR A 91 3.01 5.00 -10.98
N PRO A 92 2.15 5.99 -10.68
CA PRO A 92 1.37 6.19 -9.46
C PRO A 92 0.01 5.44 -9.43
N PHE A 93 -0.39 4.80 -10.54
CA PHE A 93 -1.73 4.25 -10.72
C PHE A 93 -2.07 3.14 -9.73
N ILE A 94 -1.11 2.27 -9.40
CA ILE A 94 -1.33 1.20 -8.42
C ILE A 94 -1.72 1.73 -7.04
N TYR A 95 -1.13 2.84 -6.61
CA TYR A 95 -1.50 3.46 -5.34
C TYR A 95 -2.92 4.05 -5.37
N LEU A 96 -3.35 4.62 -6.50
CA LEU A 96 -4.72 5.08 -6.68
C LEU A 96 -5.71 3.91 -6.69
N LEU A 97 -5.36 2.82 -7.37
CA LEU A 97 -6.15 1.58 -7.39
C LEU A 97 -6.30 1.03 -5.97
N MET A 98 -5.19 0.86 -5.25
CA MET A 98 -5.19 0.33 -3.90
C MET A 98 -5.94 1.24 -2.91
N PHE A 99 -5.73 2.55 -3.00
CA PHE A 99 -6.48 3.53 -2.19
C PHE A 99 -7.99 3.42 -2.45
N GLY A 100 -8.40 3.39 -3.72
CA GLY A 100 -9.79 3.21 -4.10
C GLY A 100 -10.37 1.89 -3.60
N THR A 101 -9.64 0.78 -3.75
CA THR A 101 -10.05 -0.54 -3.27
C THR A 101 -10.22 -0.57 -1.74
N VAL A 102 -9.30 0.03 -0.97
CA VAL A 102 -9.41 0.10 0.49
C VAL A 102 -10.59 0.96 0.91
N VAL A 103 -10.74 2.16 0.33
CA VAL A 103 -11.86 3.07 0.65
C VAL A 103 -13.21 2.42 0.32
N ALA A 104 -13.33 1.80 -0.85
CA ALA A 104 -14.53 1.07 -1.25
C ALA A 104 -14.82 -0.10 -0.29
N SER A 105 -13.80 -0.84 0.12
CA SER A 105 -13.94 -1.96 1.06
C SER A 105 -14.34 -1.49 2.46
N ILE A 106 -13.84 -0.35 2.93
CA ILE A 106 -14.25 0.27 4.19
C ILE A 106 -15.75 0.62 4.12
N ILE A 107 -16.18 1.33 3.07
CA ILE A 107 -17.59 1.71 2.88
C ILE A 107 -18.47 0.46 2.84
N LEU A 108 -18.08 -0.56 2.06
CA LEU A 108 -18.82 -1.82 1.95
C LEU A 108 -18.88 -2.56 3.29
N SER A 109 -17.76 -2.64 4.02
CA SER A 109 -17.70 -3.32 5.32
C SER A 109 -18.62 -2.69 6.35
N ARG A 110 -18.71 -1.36 6.39
CA ARG A 110 -19.61 -0.63 7.30
C ARG A 110 -21.07 -0.79 6.91
N LYS A 111 -21.37 -0.83 5.61
CA LYS A 111 -22.72 -1.14 5.14
C LYS A 111 -23.15 -2.55 5.54
N LEU A 112 -22.28 -3.54 5.31
CA LEU A 112 -22.55 -4.94 5.65
C LEU A 112 -22.62 -5.20 7.16
N GLU A 113 -21.90 -4.44 7.99
CA GLU A 113 -22.05 -4.52 9.44
C GLU A 113 -23.48 -4.18 9.89
N SER A 114 -24.17 -3.27 9.21
CA SER A 114 -25.57 -2.96 9.52
C SER A 114 -26.55 -4.08 9.13
N GLU A 115 -26.13 -4.98 8.24
CA GLU A 115 -26.95 -6.08 7.70
C GLU A 115 -26.53 -7.46 8.26
N THR A 116 -25.43 -7.54 9.03
CA THR A 116 -24.84 -8.79 9.52
C THR A 116 -24.49 -8.71 11.00
N SER A 117 -24.17 -9.85 11.63
CA SER A 117 -23.69 -9.89 13.02
C SER A 117 -22.17 -9.66 13.16
N TYR A 118 -21.47 -9.41 12.04
CA TYR A 118 -20.02 -9.27 12.02
C TYR A 118 -19.61 -7.81 12.08
N SER A 119 -18.65 -7.51 12.96
CA SER A 119 -18.05 -6.18 13.04
C SER A 119 -17.35 -5.80 11.73
N TYR A 120 -17.39 -4.52 11.35
CA TYR A 120 -16.88 -4.02 10.07
C TYR A 120 -15.42 -4.44 9.83
N TYR A 121 -14.56 -4.39 10.85
CA TYR A 121 -13.14 -4.71 10.70
C TYR A 121 -12.90 -6.18 10.35
N LYS A 122 -13.78 -7.10 10.80
CA LYS A 122 -13.70 -8.53 10.41
C LYS A 122 -14.09 -8.69 8.94
N ILE A 123 -15.14 -8.01 8.50
CA ILE A 123 -15.58 -7.99 7.11
C ILE A 123 -14.50 -7.40 6.22
N LEU A 124 -13.93 -6.25 6.62
CA LEU A 124 -12.83 -5.58 5.92
C LEU A 124 -11.61 -6.50 5.80
N SER A 125 -11.19 -7.14 6.90
CA SER A 125 -10.10 -8.09 6.91
C SER A 125 -10.37 -9.29 6.00
N ALA A 126 -11.60 -9.80 5.99
CA ALA A 126 -12.00 -10.89 5.10
C ALA A 126 -11.94 -10.50 3.62
N ILE A 127 -12.46 -9.32 3.25
CA ILE A 127 -12.39 -8.79 1.88
C ILE A 127 -10.92 -8.71 1.43
N GLY A 128 -10.06 -8.06 2.24
CA GLY A 128 -8.65 -7.93 1.91
C GLY A 128 -7.93 -9.27 1.81
N THR A 129 -8.23 -10.21 2.71
CA THR A 129 -7.64 -11.56 2.72
C THR A 129 -8.06 -12.35 1.48
N VAL A 130 -9.34 -12.30 1.09
CA VAL A 130 -9.82 -13.00 -0.11
C VAL A 130 -9.11 -12.48 -1.36
N ILE A 131 -9.04 -11.16 -1.53
CA ILE A 131 -8.37 -10.56 -2.69
C ILE A 131 -6.87 -10.89 -2.66
N LEU A 132 -6.23 -10.83 -1.49
CA LEU A 132 -4.83 -11.20 -1.31
C LEU A 132 -4.58 -12.65 -1.72
N LEU A 133 -5.41 -13.59 -1.28
CA LEU A 133 -5.26 -15.01 -1.63
C LEU A 133 -5.45 -15.24 -3.14
N ILE A 134 -6.39 -14.51 -3.77
CA ILE A 134 -6.55 -14.53 -5.23
C ILE A 134 -5.26 -14.04 -5.90
N SER A 135 -4.69 -12.91 -5.47
CA SER A 135 -3.43 -12.40 -6.01
C SER A 135 -2.25 -13.36 -5.78
N LEU A 136 -2.17 -13.97 -4.60
CA LEU A 136 -1.10 -14.93 -4.27
C LEU A 136 -1.20 -16.23 -5.08
N SER A 137 -2.37 -16.59 -5.60
CA SER A 137 -2.53 -17.79 -6.43
C SER A 137 -1.74 -17.74 -7.75
N PHE A 138 -1.29 -16.56 -8.19
CA PHE A 138 -0.45 -16.39 -9.37
C PHE A 138 1.05 -16.64 -9.09
N TYR A 139 1.45 -16.77 -7.83
CA TYR A 139 2.86 -16.92 -7.45
C TYR A 139 3.24 -18.37 -7.23
N SER A 140 4.44 -18.75 -7.68
CA SER A 140 5.09 -20.01 -7.34
C SER A 140 6.47 -19.77 -6.76
N ILE A 141 6.84 -20.55 -5.74
CA ILE A 141 8.18 -20.45 -5.14
C ILE A 141 9.15 -21.23 -6.02
N ASN A 142 9.82 -20.52 -6.93
CA ASN A 142 10.79 -21.13 -7.85
C ASN A 142 12.23 -21.09 -7.30
N ASN A 143 12.52 -20.21 -6.34
CA ASN A 143 13.83 -20.06 -5.74
C ASN A 143 13.71 -19.99 -4.21
N PHE A 144 13.81 -21.15 -3.56
CA PHE A 144 13.69 -21.26 -2.11
C PHE A 144 14.81 -20.49 -1.37
N SER A 145 16.02 -20.46 -1.92
CA SER A 145 17.15 -19.71 -1.33
C SER A 145 16.91 -18.20 -1.38
N GLY A 146 16.46 -17.68 -2.53
CA GLY A 146 16.09 -16.27 -2.66
C GLY A 146 14.93 -15.90 -1.73
N PHE A 147 13.92 -16.77 -1.65
CA PHE A 147 12.81 -16.60 -0.72
C PHE A 147 13.26 -16.54 0.74
N THR A 148 14.11 -17.48 1.19
CA THR A 148 14.63 -17.45 2.58
C THR A 148 15.49 -16.24 2.85
N MET A 149 16.27 -15.76 1.88
CA MET A 149 17.02 -14.51 2.00
C MET A 149 16.09 -13.30 2.18
N ILE A 150 15.01 -13.19 1.40
CA ILE A 150 14.02 -12.11 1.55
C ILE A 150 13.36 -12.17 2.93
N ILE A 151 12.92 -13.34 3.38
CA ILE A 151 12.30 -13.51 4.70
C ILE A 151 13.30 -13.17 5.82
N ALA A 152 14.56 -13.60 5.70
CA ALA A 152 15.60 -13.28 6.67
C ALA A 152 15.90 -11.77 6.70
N ALA A 153 15.97 -11.12 5.53
CA ALA A 153 16.15 -9.68 5.42
C ALA A 153 15.00 -8.93 6.10
N LEU A 154 13.75 -9.28 5.79
CA LEU A 154 12.55 -8.70 6.41
C LEU A 154 12.53 -8.89 7.93
N ALA A 155 12.86 -10.08 8.41
CA ALA A 155 12.94 -10.34 9.85
C ALA A 155 14.04 -9.50 10.50
N SER A 156 15.21 -9.41 9.87
CA SER A 156 16.35 -8.64 10.39
C SER A 156 16.04 -7.14 10.46
N THR A 157 15.45 -6.55 9.42
CA THR A 157 15.09 -5.14 9.39
C THR A 157 13.99 -4.82 10.39
N THR A 158 13.00 -5.70 10.54
CA THR A 158 11.94 -5.58 11.55
C THR A 158 12.51 -5.61 12.98
N ILE A 159 13.39 -6.58 13.27
CA ILE A 159 14.02 -6.73 14.60
C ILE A 159 14.91 -5.51 14.91
N LEU A 160 15.72 -5.06 13.95
CA LEU A 160 16.57 -3.89 14.11
C LEU A 160 15.75 -2.62 14.33
N GLY A 161 14.74 -2.39 13.48
CA GLY A 161 13.87 -1.22 13.60
C GLY A 161 13.07 -1.20 14.90
N TYR A 162 12.54 -2.35 15.33
CA TYR A 162 11.91 -2.50 16.64
C TYR A 162 12.89 -2.18 17.78
N SER A 163 14.12 -2.71 17.71
CA SER A 163 15.15 -2.49 18.73
C SER A 163 15.55 -1.02 18.83
N ILE A 164 15.74 -0.34 17.69
CA ILE A 164 16.02 1.10 17.63
C ILE A 164 14.86 1.89 18.21
N LEU A 165 13.61 1.60 17.82
CA LEU A 165 12.42 2.28 18.35
C LEU A 165 12.30 2.09 19.87
N LYS A 166 12.59 0.89 20.39
CA LYS A 166 12.58 0.60 21.82
C LYS A 166 13.61 1.43 22.60
N LEU A 167 14.78 1.67 22.01
CA LEU A 167 15.85 2.46 22.63
C LEU A 167 15.60 3.97 22.54
N VAL A 168 15.18 4.45 21.38
CA VAL A 168 15.10 5.89 21.09
C VAL A 168 13.75 6.49 21.49
N LYS A 169 12.65 5.78 21.23
CA LYS A 169 11.29 6.33 21.42
C LYS A 169 10.28 5.22 21.78
N PRO A 170 10.44 4.58 22.96
CA PRO A 170 9.60 3.44 23.36
C PRO A 170 8.10 3.79 23.42
N GLY A 171 7.74 5.06 23.60
CA GLY A 171 6.35 5.52 23.58
C GLY A 171 5.63 5.34 22.23
N LEU A 172 6.36 5.06 21.13
CA LEU A 172 5.78 4.69 19.83
C LEU A 172 5.48 3.18 19.72
N LEU A 173 5.98 2.35 20.64
CA LEU A 173 5.69 0.92 20.68
C LEU A 173 4.37 0.66 21.43
N LYS A 174 3.29 1.29 20.98
CA LYS A 174 1.94 0.96 21.45
C LYS A 174 1.30 -0.04 20.49
N PRO A 175 0.37 -0.90 20.97
CA PRO A 175 -0.37 -1.83 20.12
C PRO A 175 -1.04 -1.17 18.90
N GLU A 176 -1.48 0.10 19.05
CA GLU A 176 -2.04 0.91 17.96
C GLU A 176 -1.06 1.11 16.80
N PHE A 177 0.25 1.14 17.06
CA PHE A 177 1.29 1.42 16.07
C PHE A 177 2.02 0.16 15.58
N TYR A 178 1.81 -1.01 16.20
CA TYR A 178 2.51 -2.23 15.80
C TYR A 178 2.23 -2.62 14.35
N ILE A 179 0.97 -2.54 13.92
CA ILE A 179 0.56 -2.89 12.55
C ILE A 179 1.06 -1.83 11.55
N PRO A 180 0.85 -0.51 11.76
CA PRO A 180 1.43 0.54 10.92
C PRO A 180 2.96 0.47 10.76
N VAL A 181 3.67 0.20 11.86
CA VAL A 181 5.14 0.05 11.85
C VAL A 181 5.55 -1.21 11.10
N ALA A 182 4.88 -2.34 11.32
CA ALA A 182 5.13 -3.57 10.57
C ALA A 182 4.84 -3.41 9.06
N SER A 183 3.83 -2.61 8.69
CA SER A 183 3.45 -2.36 7.30
C SER A 183 4.44 -1.50 6.51
N HIS A 184 5.39 -0.79 7.15
CA HIS A 184 6.43 -0.04 6.43
C HIS A 184 7.61 -0.91 5.98
N TYR A 185 7.59 -2.21 6.30
CA TYR A 185 8.59 -3.18 5.86
C TYR A 185 8.14 -4.02 4.64
N PHE A 186 6.94 -3.79 4.12
CA PHE A 186 6.38 -4.41 2.91
C PHE A 186 6.09 -3.36 1.84
#